data_AF-A0A954I2G3-F1
#
_entry.id   AF-A0A954I2G3-F1
#
_cell.length_a   1.000
_cell.length_b   1.000
_cell.length_c   1.000
_cell.angle_alpha   90.00
_cell.angle_beta   90.00
_cell.angle_gamma   90.00
#
_symmetry.space_group_name_H-M   'P 1'
#
loop_
_entity.id
_entity.type
_entity.pdbx_description
1 polymer ?
#
loop_
_entity_poly.entity_id
_entity_poly.type
_entity_poly.pdbx_seq_one_letter_code
_entity_poly.pdbx_strand_id
1 'polypeptide(L)' 'MKLAILSCSPNCYSTRRLRQAAEVRGHTVRVLNTMRFAIDLRPG' A
#
# COMPACT_ATOMS: atom_id res chain seq x y z
N MET A 1 -11.26 -4.90 -8.19
CA MET A 1 -11.08 -5.28 -6.78
C MET A 1 -10.38 -4.17 -6.01
N LYS A 2 -10.52 -4.10 -4.68
CA LYS A 2 -9.83 -3.12 -3.83
C LYS A 2 -8.47 -3.70 -3.42
N LEU A 3 -7.38 -3.13 -3.94
CA LEU A 3 -6.01 -3.56 -3.65
C LEU A 3 -5.31 -2.53 -2.76
N ALA A 4 -4.54 -3.01 -1.79
CA ALA A 4 -3.69 -2.19 -0.94
C ALA A 4 -2.23 -2.60 -1.14
N ILE A 5 -1.35 -1.63 -1.39
CA ILE A 5 0.10 -1.83 -1.43
C ILE A 5 0.68 -1.30 -0.13
N LEU A 6 1.23 -2.18 0.68
CA LEU A 6 1.93 -1.85 1.92
C LEU A 6 3.38 -1.50 1.59
N SER A 7 3.77 -0.25 1.79
CA SER A 7 5.14 0.21 1.50
C SER A 7 5.55 1.38 2.40
N CYS A 8 6.71 1.27 3.05
CA CYS A 8 7.34 2.38 3.78
C CYS A 8 7.87 3.48 2.85
N SER A 9 8.03 3.19 1.55
CA SER A 9 8.61 4.07 0.55
C SER A 9 7.70 4.18 -0.69
N PRO A 10 6.61 4.97 -0.61
CA PRO A 10 5.60 5.06 -1.67
C PRO A 10 6.16 5.58 -3.01
N ASN A 11 7.27 6.32 -2.96
CA ASN A 11 7.90 6.93 -4.13
C ASN A 11 8.90 6.00 -4.84
N CYS A 12 9.24 4.85 -4.26
CA CYS A 12 10.13 3.89 -4.87
C CYS A 12 9.56 3.36 -6.20
N TYR A 13 10.45 3.11 -7.16
CA TYR A 13 10.09 2.66 -8.50
C TYR A 13 9.24 1.37 -8.49
N SER A 14 9.56 0.42 -7.60
CA SER A 14 8.80 -0.82 -7.40
C SER A 14 7.34 -0.57 -7.00
N THR A 15 7.11 0.29 -6.02
CA THR A 15 5.76 0.63 -5.52
C THR A 15 4.93 1.33 -6.59
N ARG A 16 5.56 2.23 -7.36
CA ARG A 16 4.91 2.95 -8.46
C ARG A 16 4.53 2.02 -9.60
N ARG A 17 5.44 1.12 -10.01
CA ARG A 17 5.19 0.14 -11.07
C ARG A 17 4.09 -0.85 -10.70
N LEU A 18 4.05 -1.31 -9.44
CA LEU A 18 2.99 -2.18 -8.93
C LEU A 18 1.63 -1.48 -8.95
N ARG A 19 1.58 -0.21 -8.55
CA ARG A 19 0.36 0.59 -8.64
C ARG A 19 -0.12 0.72 -10.09
N GLN A 20 0.77 1.11 -11.01
CA GLN A 20 0.43 1.25 -12.43
C GLN A 20 -0.07 -0.07 -13.04
N ALA A 21 0.60 -1.18 -12.74
CA ALA A 21 0.21 -2.50 -13.25
C ALA A 21 -1.16 -2.96 -12.70
N ALA A 22 -1.57 -2.48 -11.53
CA ALA A 22 -2.89 -2.77 -10.98
C ALA A 22 -3.96 -1.77 -11.48
N GLU A 23 -3.61 -0.51 -11.73
CA GLU A 23 -4.49 0.48 -12.41
C GLU A 23 -4.81 0.04 -13.86
N VAL A 24 -3.82 -0.45 -14.61
CA VAL A 24 -4.02 -0.99 -15.98
C VAL A 24 -4.98 -2.18 -16.00
N ARG A 25 -5.01 -2.98 -14.92
CA ARG A 25 -5.95 -4.10 -14.76
C ARG A 25 -7.34 -3.66 -14.25
N GLY A 26 -7.60 -2.35 -14.17
CA GLY A 26 -8.87 -1.80 -13.70
C GLY A 26 -9.10 -2.03 -12.20
N HIS A 27 -8.04 -2.10 -11.40
CA HIS A 27 -8.16 -2.25 -9.95
C HIS A 27 -7.97 -0.91 -9.23
N THR A 28 -8.76 -0.68 -8.19
CA THR A 28 -8.60 0.47 -7.32
C THR A 28 -7.50 0.18 -6.32
N VAL A 29 -6.39 0.91 -6.41
CA VAL A 29 -5.19 0.67 -5.59
C VAL A 29 -4.95 1.81 -4.62
N ARG A 30 -4.65 1.48 -3.36
CA ARG A 30 -4.20 2.46 -2.35
C ARG A 30 -2.82 2.06 -1.85
N VAL A 31 -1.86 2.99 -1.89
CA VAL A 31 -0.55 2.79 -1.26
C VAL A 31 -0.66 3.26 0.20
N LEU A 32 -0.41 2.35 1.12
CA LEU A 32 -0.53 2.55 2.56
C LEU A 32 0.85 2.42 3.20
N ASN A 33 1.23 3.43 4.00
CA ASN A 33 2.52 3.42 4.69
C ASN A 33 2.40 2.62 5.98
N THR A 34 3.08 1.48 6.05
CA THR A 34 3.09 0.55 7.19
C THR A 34 3.61 1.16 8.48
N MET A 35 4.43 2.21 8.44
CA MET A 35 4.88 2.93 9.65
C MET A 35 3.73 3.68 10.35
N ARG A 36 2.61 3.92 9.64
CA ARG A 36 1.37 4.47 10.23
C ARG A 36 0.43 3.37 10.74
N PHE A 37 0.77 2.09 10.54
CA PHE A 37 0.04 0.92 11.01
C PHE A 37 0.78 0.24 12.17
N ALA A 38 1.21 1.02 13.18
CA ALA A 38 1.52 0.42 14.46
C ALA A 38 0.23 -0.16 15.04
N ILE A 39 0.17 -1.49 15.19
CA ILE A 39 -0.86 -2.14 16.00
C ILE A 39 -0.51 -1.77 17.45
N ASP A 40 -1.18 -0.75 17.98
CA ASP A 40 -1.11 -0.40 19.40
C ASP A 40 -1.79 -1.53 20.19
N LEU A 41 -0.99 -2.49 20.66
CA LEU A 41 -1.45 -3.53 21.57
C LEU A 41 -1.60 -2.89 22.95
N ARG A 42 -2.80 -2.40 23.27
CA ARG A 42 -3.13 -1.99 24.63
C ARG A 42 -3.11 -3.24 25.53
N PRO A 43 -2.29 -3.29 26.58
CA PRO A 43 -2.45 -4.32 27.60
C PRO A 43 -3.81 -4.11 28.27
N GLY A 44 -4.58 -5.21 28.37
CA GLY A 44 -5.87 -5.25 29.06
C GLY A 44 -5.72 -5.34 30.57
#